data_AF-A0A2E8RL09-F1
#
_entry.id   AF-A0A2E8RL09-F1
#
_cell.length_a   1.000
_cell.length_b   1.000
_cell.length_c   1.000
_cell.angle_alpha   90.00
_cell.angle_beta   90.00
_cell.angle_gamma   90.00
#
_symmetry.space_group_name_H-M   'P 1'
#
loop_
_entity.id
_entity.type
_entity.pdbx_description
1 polymer ?
#
loop_
_entity_poly.entity_id
_entity_poly.type
_entity_poly.pdbx_seq_one_letter_code
_entity_poly.pdbx_strand_id
1 'polypeptide(L)'
;MESRKYYLTTPIYYVNDVPHIGHAYTTLACDVLARFKRLDGFDVLFLTGTDEHGQKVEKAAEAVDMEPQAFTDKVSQNFRDLLPFMNISNDDFIRTTETRHKAAAQAIWHRLMKNGHIYLDKYSGWYSVRDEAYFSEGELVDGKAPTGAPVEWVEEPSYFFDLSKWETKLLQFYKDNPDFIAPVSRRNEVVSFVSSGLRDLSISRTSFNWGIAVPDDEKHIMYVWLDALTNYITATGFPDEEQNLYRKFWPASLHMVGKDIL
;
A
#
# COMPACT_ATOMS: atom_id res chain seq x y z
N MET A 1 16.42 -11.58 30.21
CA MET A 1 15.03 -11.74 29.73
C MET A 1 15.00 -11.18 28.34
N GLU A 2 14.65 -11.99 27.33
CA GLU A 2 14.42 -11.44 25.99
C GLU A 2 13.32 -10.38 26.07
N SER A 3 13.61 -9.20 25.52
CA SER A 3 12.68 -8.09 25.48
C SER A 3 11.47 -8.48 24.61
N ARG A 4 10.26 -8.36 25.14
CA ARG A 4 9.04 -8.67 24.38
C ARG A 4 8.85 -7.60 23.31
N LYS A 5 8.93 -7.95 22.03
CA LYS A 5 8.76 -7.00 20.91
C LYS A 5 7.28 -6.74 20.59
N TYR A 6 6.97 -5.55 20.09
CA TYR A 6 5.68 -5.25 19.48
C TYR A 6 5.85 -4.29 18.31
N TYR A 7 5.56 -4.73 17.09
CA TYR A 7 5.61 -3.87 15.91
C TYR A 7 4.18 -3.58 15.43
N LEU A 8 3.78 -2.31 15.48
CA LEU A 8 2.45 -1.82 15.11
C LEU A 8 2.56 -0.78 13.99
N THR A 9 1.66 -0.84 13.02
CA THR A 9 1.59 0.17 11.95
C THR A 9 0.17 0.72 11.81
N THR A 10 0.07 2.01 11.45
CA THR A 10 -1.10 2.54 10.74
C THR A 10 -0.98 2.17 9.25
N PRO A 11 -2.00 2.44 8.42
CA PRO A 11 -1.77 2.63 6.99
C PRO A 11 -0.87 3.86 6.80
N ILE A 12 -0.21 3.93 5.65
CA ILE A 12 0.34 5.20 5.17
C ILE A 12 -0.76 5.96 4.42
N TYR A 13 -0.88 7.27 4.70
CA TYR A 13 -2.01 8.05 4.20
C TYR A 13 -1.68 8.71 2.86
N TYR A 14 -2.64 8.67 1.94
CA TYR A 14 -2.48 9.26 0.60
C TYR A 14 -2.40 10.79 0.68
N VAL A 15 -1.34 11.40 0.14
CA VAL A 15 -1.08 12.85 0.28
C VAL A 15 -1.63 13.70 -0.87
N ASN A 16 -2.90 13.52 -1.22
CA ASN A 16 -3.56 14.39 -2.20
C ASN A 16 -4.35 15.55 -1.57
N ASP A 17 -4.59 15.54 -0.26
CA ASP A 17 -5.34 16.57 0.46
C ASP A 17 -4.97 16.62 1.96
N VAL A 18 -5.57 17.56 2.70
CA VAL A 18 -5.36 17.74 4.14
C VAL A 18 -5.88 16.55 4.97
N PRO A 19 -5.26 16.25 6.12
CA PRO A 19 -5.74 15.18 7.00
C PRO A 19 -7.18 15.42 7.49
N HIS A 20 -7.99 14.37 7.53
CA HIS A 20 -9.33 14.40 8.12
C HIS A 20 -9.46 13.46 9.32
N ILE A 21 -10.64 13.46 9.96
CA ILE A 21 -10.90 12.72 11.21
C ILE A 21 -10.64 11.20 11.10
N GLY A 22 -10.73 10.62 9.90
CA GLY A 22 -10.44 9.21 9.66
C GLY A 22 -8.97 8.87 9.90
N HIS A 23 -8.06 9.71 9.40
CA HIS A 23 -6.62 9.58 9.64
C HIS A 23 -6.29 9.71 11.13
N ALA A 24 -6.89 10.73 11.78
CA ALA A 24 -6.73 10.97 13.21
C ALA A 24 -7.20 9.78 14.06
N TYR A 25 -8.35 9.18 13.72
CA TYR A 25 -8.92 8.06 14.47
C TYR A 25 -8.00 6.83 14.47
N THR A 26 -7.56 6.36 13.31
CA THR A 26 -6.69 5.18 13.21
C THR A 26 -5.33 5.44 13.87
N THR A 27 -4.77 6.64 13.69
CA THR A 27 -3.51 7.02 14.33
C THR A 27 -3.63 7.03 15.85
N LEU A 28 -4.70 7.61 16.40
CA LEU A 28 -4.97 7.63 17.84
C LEU A 28 -5.17 6.22 18.41
N ALA A 29 -5.93 5.36 17.72
CA ALA A 29 -6.13 3.98 18.15
C ALA A 29 -4.80 3.20 18.21
N CYS A 30 -3.92 3.41 17.23
CA CYS A 30 -2.59 2.84 17.24
C CYS A 30 -1.73 3.41 18.39
N ASP A 31 -1.78 4.72 18.63
CA ASP A 31 -1.02 5.37 19.70
C ASP A 31 -1.41 4.84 21.09
N VAL A 32 -2.70 4.70 21.36
CA VAL A 32 -3.20 4.11 22.62
C VAL A 32 -2.62 2.70 22.81
N LEU A 33 -2.62 1.88 21.76
CA LEU A 33 -2.08 0.53 21.82
C LEU A 33 -0.55 0.50 21.98
N ALA A 34 0.17 1.35 21.24
CA ALA A 34 1.62 1.48 21.36
C ALA A 34 2.03 1.88 22.78
N ARG A 35 1.38 2.91 23.34
CA ARG A 35 1.60 3.35 24.73
C ARG A 35 1.27 2.27 25.74
N PHE A 36 0.14 1.59 25.58
CA PHE A 36 -0.23 0.48 26.46
C PHE A 36 0.82 -0.63 26.43
N LYS A 37 1.31 -1.01 25.25
CA LYS A 37 2.36 -2.02 25.10
C LYS A 37 3.69 -1.60 25.72
N ARG A 38 4.09 -0.33 25.55
CA ARG A 38 5.27 0.23 26.25
C ARG A 38 5.11 0.17 27.77
N LEU A 39 3.92 0.50 28.30
CA LEU A 39 3.62 0.39 29.74
C LEU A 39 3.62 -1.07 30.24
N ASP A 40 3.22 -2.02 29.41
CA ASP A 40 3.35 -3.46 29.64
C ASP A 40 4.78 -3.98 29.37
N GLY A 41 5.79 -3.10 29.30
CA GLY A 41 7.20 -3.49 29.20
C GLY A 41 7.60 -4.13 27.86
N PHE A 42 6.81 -3.91 26.80
CA PHE A 42 7.23 -4.26 25.44
C PHE A 42 8.18 -3.21 24.87
N ASP A 43 9.10 -3.67 24.04
CA ASP A 43 9.88 -2.86 23.13
C ASP A 43 9.05 -2.64 21.87
N VAL A 44 8.62 -1.41 21.66
CA VAL A 44 7.60 -1.06 20.65
C VAL A 44 8.26 -0.33 19.50
N LEU A 45 7.92 -0.75 18.29
CA LEU A 45 8.07 0.03 17.06
C LEU A 45 6.66 0.40 16.60
N PHE A 46 6.35 1.68 16.58
CA PHE A 46 5.10 2.23 16.10
C PHE A 46 5.36 3.08 14.85
N LEU A 47 4.96 2.55 13.69
CA LEU A 47 5.11 3.20 12.40
C LEU A 47 3.83 3.90 11.96
N THR A 48 4.00 5.10 11.41
CA THR A 48 3.01 5.78 10.56
C THR A 48 3.71 6.42 9.37
N GLY A 49 2.98 7.03 8.43
CA GLY A 49 3.61 7.64 7.26
C GLY A 49 2.65 8.10 6.18
N THR A 50 3.22 8.44 5.03
CA THR A 50 2.51 8.96 3.86
C THR A 50 2.82 8.18 2.59
N ASP A 51 1.78 7.93 1.81
CA ASP A 51 1.84 7.39 0.45
C ASP A 51 1.82 8.54 -0.55
N GLU A 52 2.95 8.72 -1.23
CA GLU A 52 3.30 9.92 -1.96
C GLU A 52 3.42 9.72 -3.46
N HIS A 53 3.12 8.53 -4.00
CA HIS A 53 3.20 8.26 -5.43
C HIS A 53 1.82 8.14 -6.09
N GLY A 54 1.78 8.01 -7.41
CA GLY A 54 0.54 7.77 -8.15
C GLY A 54 0.00 8.98 -8.91
N GLN A 55 -0.81 8.69 -9.92
CA GLN A 55 -1.37 9.68 -10.84
C GLN A 55 -2.19 10.79 -10.14
N LYS A 56 -2.91 10.49 -9.06
CA LYS A 56 -3.71 11.51 -8.36
C LYS A 56 -2.83 12.55 -7.68
N VAL A 57 -1.66 12.16 -7.16
CA VAL A 57 -0.67 13.10 -6.61
C VAL A 57 -0.06 13.96 -7.73
N GLU A 58 0.30 13.35 -8.86
CA GLU A 58 0.82 14.06 -10.03
C GLU A 58 -0.18 15.13 -10.51
N LYS A 59 -1.44 14.74 -10.75
CA LYS A 59 -2.52 15.67 -11.16
C LYS A 59 -2.78 16.77 -10.12
N ALA A 60 -2.72 16.45 -8.83
CA ALA A 60 -2.92 17.44 -7.76
C ALA A 60 -1.78 18.47 -7.71
N ALA A 61 -0.55 18.03 -7.97
CA ALA A 61 0.62 18.91 -8.06
C ALA A 61 0.54 19.82 -9.31
N GLU A 62 0.17 19.26 -10.46
CA GLU A 62 -0.07 20.02 -11.71
C GLU A 62 -1.16 21.08 -11.55
N ALA A 63 -2.27 20.75 -10.87
CA ALA A 63 -3.39 21.67 -10.66
C ALA A 63 -3.03 22.92 -9.82
N VAL A 64 -1.89 22.89 -9.12
CA VAL A 64 -1.36 24.02 -8.34
C VAL A 64 0.00 24.49 -8.84
N ASP A 65 0.38 24.11 -10.06
CA ASP A 65 1.65 24.46 -10.72
C ASP A 65 2.89 24.15 -9.87
N MET A 66 2.90 22.99 -9.21
CA MET A 66 4.02 22.51 -8.38
C MET A 66 4.64 21.22 -8.94
N GLU A 67 5.95 21.09 -8.80
CA GLU A 67 6.63 19.80 -9.00
C GLU A 67 6.09 18.75 -8.01
N PRO A 68 5.85 17.49 -8.42
CA PRO A 68 5.26 16.48 -7.56
C PRO A 68 6.02 16.26 -6.24
N GLN A 69 7.35 16.28 -6.24
CA GLN A 69 8.16 16.16 -5.01
C GLN A 69 7.92 17.34 -4.06
N ALA A 70 7.88 18.58 -4.57
CA ALA A 70 7.64 19.76 -3.75
C ALA A 70 6.20 19.76 -3.19
N PHE A 71 5.25 19.25 -3.97
CA PHE A 71 3.87 19.07 -3.53
C PHE A 71 3.77 18.04 -2.38
N THR A 72 4.36 16.86 -2.53
CA THR A 72 4.31 15.82 -1.50
C THR A 72 5.09 16.20 -0.25
N ASP A 73 6.21 16.91 -0.37
CA ASP A 73 6.95 17.47 0.77
C ASP A 73 6.06 18.38 1.62
N LYS A 74 5.29 19.26 0.96
CA LYS A 74 4.35 20.18 1.61
C LYS A 74 3.16 19.44 2.24
N VAL A 75 2.50 18.54 1.52
CA VAL A 75 1.31 17.85 2.05
C VAL A 75 1.69 16.86 3.16
N SER A 76 2.81 16.15 3.02
CA SER A 76 3.36 15.28 4.06
C SER A 76 3.70 16.04 5.34
N GLN A 77 4.13 17.30 5.23
CA GLN A 77 4.35 18.16 6.41
C GLN A 77 3.07 18.34 7.24
N ASN A 78 1.89 18.47 6.62
CA ASN A 78 0.62 18.59 7.35
C ASN A 78 0.34 17.36 8.22
N PHE A 79 0.64 16.15 7.72
CA PHE A 79 0.51 14.92 8.50
C PHE A 79 1.54 14.87 9.63
N ARG A 80 2.79 15.27 9.36
CA ARG A 80 3.85 15.31 10.37
C ARG A 80 3.58 16.33 11.47
N ASP A 81 2.95 17.47 11.16
CA ASP A 81 2.56 18.49 12.13
C ASP A 81 1.35 18.07 12.99
N LEU A 82 0.49 17.21 12.45
CA LEU A 82 -0.66 16.66 13.20
C LEU A 82 -0.21 15.74 14.35
N LEU A 83 0.87 14.98 14.17
CA LEU A 83 1.36 14.02 15.16
C LEU A 83 1.74 14.68 16.50
N PRO A 84 2.60 15.71 16.57
CA PRO A 84 2.89 16.40 17.82
C PRO A 84 1.68 17.17 18.36
N PHE A 85 0.82 17.72 17.49
CA PHE A 85 -0.42 18.37 17.92
C PHE A 85 -1.35 17.42 18.69
N MET A 86 -1.46 16.17 18.21
CA MET A 86 -2.23 15.10 18.85
C MET A 86 -1.44 14.33 19.92
N ASN A 87 -0.17 14.68 20.15
CA ASN A 87 0.75 13.96 21.04
C ASN A 87 0.87 12.47 20.69
N ILE A 88 1.02 12.14 19.41
CA ILE A 88 1.26 10.79 18.92
C ILE A 88 2.71 10.38 19.22
N SER A 89 2.90 9.14 19.66
CA SER A 89 4.18 8.56 20.07
C SER A 89 4.71 7.55 19.08
N ASN A 90 4.61 7.83 17.78
CA ASN A 90 5.22 6.99 16.75
C ASN A 90 6.76 7.08 16.83
N ASP A 91 7.43 5.99 16.48
CA ASP A 91 8.89 5.88 16.52
C ASP A 91 9.53 6.25 15.17
N ASP A 92 8.77 6.12 14.08
CA ASP A 92 9.18 6.49 12.73
C ASP A 92 8.01 7.07 11.93
N PHE A 93 8.32 7.87 10.92
CA PHE A 93 7.40 8.41 9.93
C PHE A 93 7.97 8.13 8.53
N ILE A 94 7.43 7.13 7.84
CA ILE A 94 7.90 6.74 6.51
C ILE A 94 7.21 7.58 5.42
N ARG A 95 8.00 8.05 4.45
CA ARG A 95 7.51 8.65 3.21
C ARG A 95 7.94 7.80 2.03
N THR A 96 7.02 7.48 1.11
CA THR A 96 7.37 6.61 -0.03
C THR A 96 8.38 7.25 -1.00
N THR A 97 8.55 8.57 -0.99
CA THR A 97 9.59 9.25 -1.78
C THR A 97 11.02 9.04 -1.24
N GLU A 98 11.19 8.50 -0.03
CA GLU A 98 12.51 8.30 0.58
C GLU A 98 13.37 7.26 -0.16
N THR A 99 14.68 7.54 -0.22
CA THR A 99 15.66 6.63 -0.83
C THR A 99 15.66 5.24 -0.20
N ARG A 100 15.48 5.12 1.13
CA ARG A 100 15.40 3.82 1.82
C ARG A 100 14.20 3.00 1.35
N HIS A 101 13.08 3.66 1.05
CA HIS A 101 11.88 3.00 0.57
C HIS A 101 12.00 2.58 -0.88
N LYS A 102 12.58 3.44 -1.73
CA LYS A 102 12.89 3.11 -3.12
C LYS A 102 13.74 1.86 -3.24
N ALA A 103 14.80 1.78 -2.43
CA ALA A 103 15.65 0.59 -2.39
C ALA A 103 14.90 -0.67 -1.92
N ALA A 104 14.03 -0.55 -0.92
CA ALA A 104 13.21 -1.65 -0.42
C ALA A 104 12.20 -2.16 -1.47
N ALA A 105 11.47 -1.26 -2.13
CA ALA A 105 10.50 -1.61 -3.18
C ALA A 105 11.17 -2.31 -4.37
N GLN A 106 12.32 -1.80 -4.83
CA GLN A 106 13.13 -2.43 -5.86
C GLN A 106 13.65 -3.82 -5.44
N ALA A 107 14.04 -3.99 -4.18
CA ALA A 107 14.45 -5.30 -3.67
C ALA A 107 13.29 -6.31 -3.61
N ILE A 108 12.07 -5.89 -3.24
CA ILE A 108 10.87 -6.75 -3.32
C ILE A 108 10.59 -7.14 -4.77
N TRP A 109 10.61 -6.17 -5.68
CA TRP A 109 10.42 -6.43 -7.11
C TRP A 109 11.38 -7.48 -7.64
N HIS A 110 12.68 -7.30 -7.40
CA HIS A 110 13.72 -8.26 -7.81
C HIS A 110 13.46 -9.65 -7.27
N ARG A 111 13.03 -9.78 -6.01
CA ARG A 111 12.73 -11.08 -5.40
C ARG A 111 11.52 -11.73 -6.05
N LEU A 112 10.44 -10.99 -6.29
CA LEU A 112 9.25 -11.53 -6.93
C LEU A 112 9.56 -11.96 -8.38
N MET A 113 10.26 -11.13 -9.14
CA MET A 113 10.68 -11.45 -10.51
C MET A 113 11.63 -12.65 -10.57
N LYS A 114 12.66 -12.70 -9.71
CA LYS A 114 13.60 -13.83 -9.62
C LYS A 114 12.90 -15.15 -9.27
N ASN A 115 11.84 -15.11 -8.48
CA ASN A 115 11.05 -16.29 -8.11
C ASN A 115 9.94 -16.62 -9.13
N GLY A 116 9.87 -15.91 -10.26
CA GLY A 116 8.91 -16.19 -11.33
C GLY A 116 7.47 -15.76 -11.03
N HIS A 117 7.29 -14.82 -10.11
CA HIS A 117 5.97 -14.29 -9.72
C HIS A 117 5.58 -13.00 -10.43
N ILE A 118 6.50 -12.41 -11.21
CA ILE A 118 6.23 -11.25 -12.06
C ILE A 118 6.41 -11.65 -13.52
N TYR A 119 5.44 -11.30 -14.35
CA TYR A 119 5.51 -11.47 -15.80
C TYR A 119 4.94 -10.23 -16.50
N LEU A 120 5.42 -9.97 -17.72
CA LEU A 120 4.90 -8.88 -18.56
C LEU A 120 3.73 -9.41 -19.39
N ASP A 121 2.62 -8.67 -19.38
CA ASP A 121 1.45 -8.94 -20.22
C ASP A 121 0.78 -7.61 -20.59
N LYS A 122 -0.41 -7.67 -21.19
CA LYS A 122 -1.23 -6.49 -21.47
C LYS A 122 -2.39 -6.40 -20.50
N TYR A 123 -2.54 -5.25 -19.86
CA TYR A 123 -3.75 -4.88 -19.17
C TYR A 123 -4.76 -4.37 -20.20
N SER A 124 -5.81 -5.15 -20.43
CA SER A 124 -6.86 -4.82 -21.39
C SER A 124 -8.20 -4.60 -20.69
N GLY A 125 -8.89 -3.50 -21.00
CA GLY A 125 -10.19 -3.20 -20.42
C GLY A 125 -10.92 -2.06 -21.12
N TRP A 126 -12.21 -1.92 -20.82
CA TRP A 126 -13.03 -0.84 -21.35
C TRP A 126 -12.82 0.43 -20.54
N TYR A 127 -12.06 1.37 -21.06
CA TYR A 127 -11.75 2.63 -20.39
C TYR A 127 -12.75 3.72 -20.80
N SER A 128 -13.30 4.44 -19.81
CA SER A 128 -13.99 5.70 -20.10
C SER A 128 -13.09 6.88 -19.77
N VAL A 129 -12.75 7.68 -20.78
CA VAL A 129 -12.04 8.95 -20.60
C VAL A 129 -12.84 9.92 -19.72
N ARG A 130 -14.17 9.92 -19.84
CA ARG A 130 -15.04 10.84 -19.07
C ARG A 130 -15.05 10.49 -17.59
N ASP A 131 -15.10 9.20 -17.28
CA ASP A 131 -15.18 8.73 -15.90
C ASP A 131 -13.78 8.42 -15.32
N GLU A 132 -12.74 8.51 -16.15
CA GLU A 132 -11.36 8.09 -15.89
C GLU A 132 -11.25 6.69 -15.24
N ALA A 133 -12.10 5.76 -15.69
CA ALA A 133 -12.25 4.45 -15.06
C ALA A 133 -12.22 3.32 -16.08
N TYR A 134 -11.63 2.20 -15.68
CA TYR A 134 -11.73 0.93 -16.40
C TYR A 134 -12.96 0.16 -15.92
N PHE A 135 -13.65 -0.44 -16.87
CA PHE A 135 -14.79 -1.32 -16.67
C PHE A 135 -14.45 -2.68 -17.25
N SER A 136 -14.78 -3.72 -16.51
CA SER A 136 -14.87 -5.06 -17.08
C SER A 136 -16.09 -5.14 -18.00
N GLU A 137 -16.09 -6.11 -18.91
CA GLU A 137 -17.20 -6.29 -19.86
C GLU A 137 -18.56 -6.49 -19.15
N GLY A 138 -18.56 -7.12 -17.97
CA GLY A 138 -19.77 -7.32 -17.16
C GLY A 138 -20.28 -6.05 -16.45
N GLU A 139 -19.48 -4.98 -16.40
CA GLU A 139 -19.88 -3.69 -15.80
C GLU A 139 -20.46 -2.73 -16.84
N LEU A 140 -20.39 -3.06 -18.13
CA LEU A 140 -20.94 -2.21 -19.18
C LEU A 140 -22.46 -2.30 -19.27
N VAL A 141 -23.11 -1.15 -19.48
CA VAL A 141 -24.54 -1.04 -19.76
C VAL A 141 -24.69 -0.52 -21.19
N ASP A 142 -25.25 -1.35 -22.09
CA ASP A 142 -25.41 -1.05 -23.52
C ASP A 142 -24.10 -0.59 -24.21
N GLY A 143 -22.97 -1.22 -23.86
CA GLY A 143 -21.65 -0.90 -24.43
C GLY A 143 -21.07 0.44 -23.94
N LYS A 144 -21.55 0.95 -22.80
CA LYS A 144 -21.10 2.18 -22.14
C LYS A 144 -20.82 1.92 -20.67
N ALA A 145 -20.09 2.84 -20.03
CA ALA A 145 -19.95 2.83 -18.58
C ALA A 145 -21.33 2.90 -17.88
N PRO A 146 -21.47 2.46 -16.62
CA PRO A 146 -22.70 2.60 -15.83
C PRO A 146 -23.25 4.03 -15.77
N THR A 147 -22.40 5.03 -15.93
CA THR A 147 -22.76 6.47 -15.98
C THR A 147 -23.32 6.90 -17.36
N GLY A 148 -23.36 6.00 -18.35
CA GLY A 148 -23.66 6.28 -19.75
C GLY A 148 -22.48 6.87 -20.54
N ALA A 149 -21.26 6.83 -20.01
CA ALA A 149 -20.07 7.35 -20.70
C ALA A 149 -19.66 6.43 -21.85
N PRO A 150 -19.17 6.98 -22.98
CA PRO A 150 -18.49 6.15 -23.96
C PRO A 150 -17.28 5.48 -23.30
N VAL A 151 -17.05 4.23 -23.70
CA VAL A 151 -15.87 3.46 -23.34
C VAL A 151 -15.14 3.03 -24.61
N GLU A 152 -13.83 2.88 -24.50
CA GLU A 152 -12.98 2.33 -25.55
C GLU A 152 -12.13 1.20 -25.00
N TRP A 153 -11.83 0.20 -25.84
CA TRP A 153 -10.93 -0.87 -25.42
C TRP A 153 -9.50 -0.36 -25.43
N VAL A 154 -8.87 -0.32 -24.26
CA VAL A 154 -7.48 0.09 -24.09
C VAL A 154 -6.66 -1.13 -23.70
N GLU A 155 -5.54 -1.34 -24.40
CA GLU A 155 -4.50 -2.30 -24.00
C GLU A 155 -3.22 -1.54 -23.67
N GLU A 156 -2.76 -1.63 -22.43
CA GLU A 156 -1.47 -1.09 -22.00
C GLU A 156 -0.55 -2.21 -21.53
N PRO A 157 0.75 -2.21 -21.90
CA PRO A 157 1.69 -3.14 -21.31
C PRO A 157 1.73 -2.93 -19.79
N SER A 158 1.72 -4.02 -19.04
CA SER A 158 1.87 -4.00 -17.59
C SER A 158 2.55 -5.27 -17.11
N TYR A 159 3.40 -5.13 -16.12
CA TYR A 159 3.80 -6.26 -15.28
C TYR A 159 2.64 -6.69 -14.39
N PHE A 160 2.49 -8.00 -14.21
CA PHE A 160 1.50 -8.63 -13.38
C PHE A 160 2.16 -9.49 -12.31
N PHE A 161 1.59 -9.48 -11.11
CA PHE A 161 1.83 -10.46 -10.06
C PHE A 161 0.83 -11.60 -10.17
N ASP A 162 1.33 -12.84 -10.13
CA ASP A 162 0.54 -14.07 -10.30
C ASP A 162 -0.33 -14.44 -9.07
N LEU A 163 -1.09 -13.47 -8.55
CA LEU A 163 -1.92 -13.58 -7.35
C LEU A 163 -2.88 -14.77 -7.38
N SER A 164 -3.37 -15.17 -8.56
CA SER A 164 -4.24 -16.34 -8.71
C SER A 164 -3.60 -17.63 -8.16
N LYS A 165 -2.28 -17.77 -8.24
CA LYS A 165 -1.55 -18.95 -7.72
C LYS A 165 -1.47 -19.00 -6.19
N TRP A 166 -1.86 -17.93 -5.50
CA TRP A 166 -1.77 -17.82 -4.04
C TRP A 166 -3.08 -18.19 -3.33
N GLU A 167 -4.18 -18.35 -4.05
CA GLU A 167 -5.52 -18.59 -3.49
C GLU A 167 -5.55 -19.74 -2.47
N THR A 168 -5.11 -20.94 -2.87
CA THR A 168 -5.11 -22.11 -1.98
C THR A 168 -4.21 -21.90 -0.75
N LYS A 169 -3.05 -21.26 -0.93
CA LYS A 169 -2.10 -21.00 0.16
C LYS A 169 -2.69 -20.00 1.17
N LEU A 170 -3.36 -18.96 0.68
CA LEU A 170 -4.02 -17.95 1.51
C LEU A 170 -5.20 -18.55 2.29
N LEU A 171 -6.08 -19.31 1.64
CA LEU A 171 -7.20 -19.98 2.31
C LEU A 171 -6.73 -20.94 3.41
N GLN A 172 -5.68 -21.72 3.12
CA GLN A 172 -5.08 -22.59 4.14
C GLN A 172 -4.46 -21.78 5.27
N PHE A 173 -3.74 -20.70 4.97
CA PHE A 173 -3.16 -19.81 5.97
C PHE A 173 -4.22 -19.19 6.89
N TYR A 174 -5.33 -18.68 6.35
CA TYR A 174 -6.43 -18.11 7.15
C TYR A 174 -7.18 -19.14 7.98
N LYS A 175 -7.20 -20.40 7.52
CA LYS A 175 -7.76 -21.53 8.28
C LYS A 175 -6.86 -21.87 9.48
N ASP A 176 -5.55 -21.90 9.27
CA ASP A 176 -4.57 -22.26 10.30
C ASP A 176 -4.28 -21.11 11.28
N ASN A 177 -4.56 -19.86 10.88
CA ASN A 177 -4.34 -18.65 11.66
C ASN A 177 -5.67 -17.88 11.83
N PRO A 178 -6.61 -18.36 12.66
CA PRO A 178 -7.94 -17.77 12.79
C PRO A 178 -7.94 -16.32 13.25
N ASP A 179 -6.90 -15.89 13.98
CA ASP A 179 -6.76 -14.54 14.54
C ASP A 179 -5.94 -13.59 13.64
N PHE A 180 -5.52 -14.03 12.45
CA PHE A 180 -4.72 -13.21 11.53
C PHE A 180 -5.48 -11.97 11.02
N ILE A 181 -6.81 -12.08 10.88
CA ILE A 181 -7.70 -11.00 10.45
C ILE A 181 -8.76 -10.80 11.52
N ALA A 182 -8.85 -9.58 12.02
CA ALA A 182 -9.87 -9.17 12.99
C ALA A 182 -10.59 -7.91 12.51
N PRO A 183 -11.89 -7.73 12.86
CA PRO A 183 -12.76 -8.68 13.56
C PRO A 183 -13.19 -9.87 12.68
N VAL A 184 -13.81 -10.89 13.28
CA VAL A 184 -14.25 -12.13 12.60
C VAL A 184 -15.14 -11.85 11.37
N SER A 185 -15.97 -10.82 11.40
CA SER A 185 -16.79 -10.43 10.23
C SER A 185 -15.93 -10.06 9.02
N ARG A 186 -14.85 -9.29 9.23
CA ARG A 186 -13.88 -8.91 8.19
C ARG A 186 -13.09 -10.12 7.69
N ARG A 187 -12.71 -11.03 8.59
CA ARG A 187 -12.11 -12.32 8.20
C ARG A 187 -13.02 -13.10 7.24
N ASN A 188 -14.30 -13.20 7.56
CA ASN A 188 -15.26 -13.95 6.73
C ASN A 188 -15.42 -13.32 5.33
N GLU A 189 -15.39 -11.99 5.23
CA GLU A 189 -15.39 -11.27 3.94
C GLU A 189 -14.13 -11.59 3.12
N VAL A 190 -12.94 -11.51 3.72
CA VAL A 190 -11.68 -11.85 3.03
C VAL A 190 -11.67 -13.30 2.58
N VAL A 191 -12.08 -14.24 3.44
CA VAL A 191 -12.16 -15.66 3.08
C VAL A 191 -13.17 -15.86 1.94
N SER A 192 -14.32 -15.19 1.97
CA SER A 192 -15.32 -15.27 0.90
C SER A 192 -14.81 -14.71 -0.42
N PHE A 193 -14.10 -13.58 -0.40
CA PHE A 193 -13.48 -12.98 -1.57
C PHE A 193 -12.44 -13.92 -2.19
N VAL A 194 -11.50 -14.42 -1.39
CA VAL A 194 -10.45 -15.34 -1.88
C VAL A 194 -11.07 -16.64 -2.40
N SER A 195 -12.11 -17.17 -1.73
CA SER A 195 -12.82 -18.38 -2.18
C SER A 195 -13.62 -18.18 -3.48
N SER A 196 -13.86 -16.95 -3.91
CA SER A 196 -14.56 -16.63 -5.17
C SER A 196 -13.66 -16.69 -6.41
N GLY A 197 -12.34 -16.87 -6.22
CA GLY A 197 -11.35 -16.88 -7.29
C GLY A 197 -10.49 -15.62 -7.30
N LEU A 198 -9.17 -15.77 -7.19
CA LEU A 198 -8.24 -14.65 -7.35
C LEU A 198 -7.80 -14.48 -8.81
N ARG A 199 -7.68 -13.22 -9.26
CA ARG A 199 -7.12 -12.83 -10.56
C ARG A 199 -5.74 -12.24 -10.38
N ASP A 200 -4.90 -12.36 -11.40
CA ASP A 200 -3.57 -11.78 -11.40
C ASP A 200 -3.64 -10.25 -11.36
N LEU A 201 -2.72 -9.64 -10.63
CA LEU A 201 -2.78 -8.24 -10.25
C LEU A 201 -1.78 -7.45 -11.09
N SER A 202 -2.24 -6.42 -11.79
CA SER A 202 -1.34 -5.48 -12.45
C SER A 202 -0.56 -4.66 -11.40
N ILE A 203 0.77 -4.71 -11.46
CA ILE A 203 1.70 -4.10 -10.49
C ILE A 203 2.60 -3.03 -11.12
N SER A 204 2.32 -2.58 -12.35
CA SER A 204 3.02 -1.45 -12.97
C SER A 204 2.11 -0.58 -13.84
N ARG A 205 2.55 0.63 -14.19
CA ARG A 205 1.88 1.51 -15.16
C ARG A 205 2.90 2.19 -16.06
N THR A 206 2.47 2.58 -17.26
CA THR A 206 3.24 3.39 -18.22
C THR A 206 2.60 4.75 -18.52
N SER A 207 1.40 5.00 -17.98
CA SER A 207 0.56 6.16 -18.31
C SER A 207 0.89 7.43 -17.51
N PHE A 208 1.75 7.34 -16.49
CA PHE A 208 2.23 8.47 -15.71
C PHE A 208 3.64 8.20 -15.17
N ASN A 209 4.33 9.25 -14.71
CA ASN A 209 5.75 9.17 -14.34
C ASN A 209 6.00 9.24 -12.84
N TRP A 210 5.04 9.74 -12.06
CA TRP A 210 5.20 9.91 -10.62
C TRP A 210 5.08 8.59 -9.83
N GLY A 211 6.21 7.89 -9.67
CA GLY A 211 6.33 6.67 -8.89
C GLY A 211 7.76 6.11 -8.85
N ILE A 212 7.91 4.91 -8.28
CA ILE A 212 9.20 4.19 -8.27
C ILE A 212 9.35 3.46 -9.61
N ALA A 213 10.43 3.73 -10.35
CA ALA A 213 10.72 3.01 -11.58
C ALA A 213 10.88 1.50 -11.34
N VAL A 214 10.31 0.71 -12.23
CA VAL A 214 10.56 -0.73 -12.32
C VAL A 214 12.04 -0.94 -12.66
N PRO A 215 12.77 -1.77 -11.90
CA PRO A 215 14.15 -2.08 -12.22
C PRO A 215 14.30 -2.66 -13.62
N ASP A 216 15.31 -2.19 -14.34
CA ASP A 216 15.63 -2.57 -15.71
C ASP A 216 14.55 -2.21 -16.77
N ASP A 217 13.47 -1.51 -16.40
CA ASP A 217 12.47 -0.96 -17.32
C ASP A 217 11.90 0.38 -16.83
N GLU A 218 12.62 1.48 -17.10
CA GLU A 218 12.24 2.83 -16.67
C GLU A 218 10.95 3.37 -17.31
N LYS A 219 10.41 2.71 -18.34
CA LYS A 219 9.10 3.08 -18.91
C LYS A 219 7.95 2.70 -17.98
N HIS A 220 8.19 1.73 -17.10
CA HIS A 220 7.24 1.28 -16.13
C HIS A 220 7.57 1.87 -14.76
N ILE A 221 6.53 2.31 -14.06
CA ILE A 221 6.58 2.60 -12.64
C ILE A 221 5.81 1.53 -11.88
N MET A 222 6.28 1.19 -10.68
CA MET A 222 5.59 0.28 -9.77
C MET A 222 4.24 0.87 -9.40
N TYR A 223 3.19 0.08 -9.59
CA TYR A 223 1.85 0.49 -9.24
C TYR A 223 1.70 0.53 -7.72
N VAL A 224 1.01 1.58 -7.26
CA VAL A 224 0.99 2.11 -5.89
C VAL A 224 0.91 1.03 -4.81
N TRP A 225 0.12 -0.04 -4.97
CA TRP A 225 -0.01 -1.06 -3.92
C TRP A 225 1.28 -1.81 -3.59
N LEU A 226 2.09 -2.19 -4.58
CA LEU A 226 3.32 -2.94 -4.29
C LEU A 226 4.36 -2.06 -3.59
N ASP A 227 4.47 -0.81 -4.06
CA ASP A 227 5.27 0.25 -3.47
C ASP A 227 4.81 0.56 -2.03
N ALA A 228 3.57 1.05 -1.89
CA ALA A 228 2.98 1.45 -0.62
C ALA A 228 3.05 0.32 0.42
N LEU A 229 2.67 -0.93 0.09
CA LEU A 229 2.71 -2.04 1.06
C LEU A 229 4.14 -2.37 1.52
N THR A 230 5.16 -2.04 0.74
CA THR A 230 6.57 -2.24 1.11
C THR A 230 7.00 -1.34 2.29
N ASN A 231 6.23 -0.30 2.62
CA ASN A 231 6.59 0.63 3.71
C ASN A 231 6.76 -0.11 5.04
N TYR A 232 5.91 -1.11 5.30
CA TYR A 232 5.88 -1.85 6.55
C TYR A 232 7.17 -2.62 6.81
N ILE A 233 7.78 -3.18 5.77
CA ILE A 233 9.07 -3.87 5.91
C ILE A 233 10.24 -2.90 5.81
N THR A 234 10.10 -1.81 5.03
CA THR A 234 11.10 -0.74 4.89
C THR A 234 11.48 -0.14 6.24
N ALA A 235 10.49 0.18 7.08
CA ALA A 235 10.72 0.80 8.39
C ALA A 235 11.54 -0.08 9.35
N THR A 236 11.65 -1.38 9.06
CA THR A 236 12.47 -2.30 9.85
C THR A 236 13.91 -2.41 9.35
N GLY A 237 14.30 -1.70 8.28
CA GLY A 237 15.66 -1.71 7.72
C GLY A 237 15.85 -2.60 6.50
N PHE A 238 14.77 -3.22 5.99
CA PHE A 238 14.80 -3.94 4.70
C PHE A 238 15.26 -3.00 3.56
N PRO A 239 16.10 -3.46 2.61
CA PRO A 239 16.46 -4.84 2.29
C PRO A 239 17.63 -5.45 3.07
N ASP A 240 18.23 -4.73 4.01
CA ASP A 240 19.32 -5.25 4.84
C ASP A 240 18.77 -6.06 6.03
N GLU A 241 18.55 -7.36 5.80
CA GLU A 241 17.97 -8.28 6.77
C GLU A 241 18.90 -8.64 7.93
N GLU A 242 20.19 -8.30 7.82
CA GLU A 242 21.17 -8.52 8.88
C GLU A 242 21.09 -7.43 9.96
N GLN A 243 20.43 -6.30 9.67
CA GLN A 243 20.25 -5.22 10.63
C GLN A 243 19.42 -5.65 11.83
N ASN A 244 19.80 -5.09 12.99
CA ASN A 244 19.16 -5.38 14.26
C ASN A 244 17.66 -5.05 14.27
N LEU A 245 17.21 -4.02 13.56
CA LEU A 245 15.78 -3.65 13.53
C LEU A 245 14.92 -4.67 12.76
N TYR A 246 15.41 -5.22 11.64
CA TYR A 246 14.66 -6.18 10.83
C TYR A 246 14.43 -7.46 11.62
N ARG A 247 15.54 -8.04 12.12
CA ARG A 247 15.53 -9.26 12.94
C ARG A 247 14.73 -9.10 14.22
N LYS A 248 14.78 -7.91 14.81
CA LYS A 248 14.02 -7.61 16.01
C LYS A 248 12.54 -7.49 15.67
N PHE A 249 12.12 -6.57 14.82
CA PHE A 249 10.70 -6.20 14.72
C PHE A 249 9.91 -6.97 13.66
N TRP A 250 10.51 -7.44 12.57
CA TRP A 250 9.79 -8.20 11.54
C TRP A 250 9.58 -9.68 11.95
N PRO A 251 8.44 -10.33 11.63
CA PRO A 251 7.21 -9.76 11.07
C PRO A 251 6.47 -8.85 12.06
N ALA A 252 5.66 -7.93 11.53
CA ALA A 252 4.83 -7.04 12.33
C ALA A 252 3.86 -7.80 13.23
N SER A 253 3.58 -7.22 14.41
CA SER A 253 2.62 -7.77 15.37
C SER A 253 1.19 -7.38 15.06
N LEU A 254 0.97 -6.19 14.47
CA LEU A 254 -0.34 -5.72 14.03
C LEU A 254 -0.20 -4.67 12.92
N HIS A 255 -0.95 -4.86 11.83
CA HIS A 255 -1.27 -3.80 10.89
C HIS A 255 -2.70 -3.34 11.14
N MET A 256 -2.88 -2.08 11.53
CA MET A 256 -4.21 -1.50 11.68
C MET A 256 -4.61 -0.84 10.39
N VAL A 257 -5.78 -1.19 9.85
CA VAL A 257 -6.29 -0.64 8.60
C VAL A 257 -7.77 -0.29 8.69
N GLY A 258 -8.20 0.66 7.86
CA GLY A 258 -9.63 0.89 7.61
C GLY A 258 -10.21 -0.24 6.76
N LYS A 259 -11.54 -0.45 6.85
CA LYS A 259 -12.22 -1.51 6.07
C LYS A 259 -12.17 -1.28 4.55
N ASP A 260 -11.91 -0.05 4.14
CA ASP A 260 -11.85 0.44 2.76
C ASP A 260 -10.59 -0.02 2.01
N ILE A 261 -9.58 -0.49 2.74
CA ILE A 261 -8.30 -0.97 2.23
C ILE A 261 -7.97 -2.39 2.74
N LEU A 262 -9.00 -3.16 3.11
CA LEU A 262 -8.91 -4.57 3.50
C LEU A 262 -9.00 -5.47 2.25
#